data_AF-A0A961HRG9-F1
#
_entry.id   AF-A0A961HRG9-F1
#
_cell.length_a   1.000
_cell.length_b   1.000
_cell.length_c   1.000
_cell.angle_alpha   90.00
_cell.angle_beta   90.00
_cell.angle_gamma   90.00
#
_symmetry.space_group_name_H-M   'P 1'
#
loop_
_entity.id
_entity.type
_entity.pdbx_description
1 polymer ?
#
loop_
_entity_poly.entity_id
_entity_poly.type
_entity_poly.pdbx_seq_one_letter_code
_entity_poly.pdbx_strand_id
1 'polypeptide(L)'
;SMGTDGVNVWNTPMMEAILSWILFAWMMLKLRHQNFRPGFMVAVFLIWNGIARFAVEFLRINDAMIPVLPHPKLNGTDLVHHTVKGWTSSAEYFTHWHWYGFTQSQVFGVAIAIVGLIWILQRKLYLRDDTAKS
;
A
#
# COMPACT_ATOMS: atom_id res chain seq x y z
N SER A 1 6.07 18.20 29.21
CA SER A 1 5.84 16.77 29.02
C SER A 1 5.50 16.57 27.55
N MET A 2 6.20 15.68 26.84
CA MET A 2 5.79 15.26 25.49
C MET A 2 4.60 14.32 25.68
N GLY A 3 3.42 14.89 25.85
CA GLY A 3 2.17 14.15 25.83
C GLY A 3 2.01 13.58 24.44
N THR A 4 2.08 12.26 24.32
CA THR A 4 1.47 11.56 23.21
C THR A 4 -0.01 11.90 23.26
N ASP A 5 -0.45 12.84 22.40
CA ASP A 5 -1.87 13.10 22.18
C ASP A 5 -2.53 11.73 21.94
N GLY A 6 -3.49 11.39 22.79
CA GLY A 6 -4.07 10.05 22.92
C GLY A 6 -4.86 9.63 21.68
N VAL A 7 -4.14 9.29 20.61
CA VAL A 7 -4.71 8.88 19.33
C VAL A 7 -4.36 7.42 19.10
N ASN A 8 -5.40 6.60 18.87
CA ASN A 8 -5.22 5.22 18.46
C ASN A 8 -5.00 5.18 16.94
N VAL A 9 -3.74 5.32 16.52
CA VAL A 9 -3.35 5.18 15.12
C VAL A 9 -2.90 3.75 14.88
N TRP A 10 -3.37 3.14 13.80
CA TRP A 10 -2.83 1.86 13.35
C TRP A 10 -1.34 2.01 13.08
N ASN A 11 -0.53 1.09 13.62
CA ASN A 11 0.90 1.05 13.36
C ASN A 11 1.15 0.50 11.94
N THR A 12 0.82 1.32 10.95
CA THR A 12 0.97 1.04 9.53
C THR A 12 2.43 0.73 9.14
N PRO A 13 3.47 1.39 9.71
CA PRO A 13 4.85 0.97 9.47
C PRO A 13 5.14 -0.47 9.88
N MET A 14 4.59 -0.92 11.02
CA MET A 14 4.78 -2.31 11.46
C MET A 14 4.06 -3.30 10.54
N MET A 15 2.87 -2.96 10.05
CA MET A 15 2.15 -3.79 9.07
C MET A 15 2.92 -3.90 7.75
N GLU A 16 3.43 -2.79 7.22
CA GLU A 16 4.25 -2.76 6.01
C GLU A 16 5.52 -3.61 6.16
N ALA A 17 6.17 -3.53 7.32
CA ALA A 17 7.33 -4.36 7.63
C ALA A 17 6.96 -5.84 7.65
N ILE A 18 5.88 -6.23 8.33
CA ILE A 18 5.41 -7.62 8.38
C ILE A 18 5.08 -8.15 6.98
N LEU A 19 4.34 -7.39 6.17
CA LEU A 19 4.01 -7.78 4.80
C LEU A 19 5.27 -7.95 3.93
N SER A 20 6.26 -7.08 4.09
CA SER A 20 7.55 -7.18 3.39
C SER A 20 8.34 -8.41 3.82
N TRP A 21 8.35 -8.72 5.12
CA TRP A 21 8.99 -9.90 5.68
C TRP A 21 8.33 -11.20 5.21
N ILE A 22 6.99 -11.25 5.16
CA ILE A 22 6.25 -12.42 4.67
C ILE A 22 6.60 -12.69 3.20
N LEU A 23 6.59 -11.65 2.35
CA LEU A 23 6.98 -11.80 0.96
C LEU A 23 8.42 -12.29 0.85
N PHE A 24 9.35 -11.64 1.55
CA PHE A 24 10.76 -11.99 1.50
C PHE A 24 11.01 -13.43 1.93
N ALA A 25 10.45 -13.84 3.07
CA ALA A 25 10.56 -15.20 3.58
C ALA A 25 9.98 -16.21 2.58
N TRP A 26 8.80 -15.97 2.03
CA TRP A 26 8.21 -16.86 1.03
C TRP A 26 9.03 -16.93 -0.27
N MET A 27 9.58 -15.80 -0.73
CA MET A 27 10.46 -15.79 -1.89
C MET A 27 11.73 -16.61 -1.65
N MET A 28 12.35 -16.46 -0.48
CA MET A 28 13.60 -17.14 -0.14
C MET A 28 13.41 -18.62 0.14
N LEU A 29 12.36 -19.00 0.87
CA LEU A 29 12.12 -20.37 1.29
C LEU A 29 11.47 -21.24 0.21
N LYS A 30 10.70 -20.65 -0.70
CA LYS A 30 9.90 -21.40 -1.67
C LYS A 30 10.14 -20.97 -3.11
N LEU A 31 10.13 -19.67 -3.41
CA LEU A 31 10.15 -19.21 -4.80
C LEU A 31 11.52 -19.37 -5.46
N ARG A 32 12.59 -19.18 -4.69
CA ARG A 32 13.99 -19.36 -5.11
C ARG A 32 14.28 -20.73 -5.73
N HIS A 33 13.62 -21.77 -5.24
CA HIS A 33 13.92 -23.15 -5.62
C HIS A 33 13.10 -23.66 -6.82
N GLN A 34 12.24 -22.81 -7.41
CA GLN A 34 11.32 -23.23 -8.46
C GLN A 34 11.82 -22.95 -9.88
N ASN A 35 13.02 -22.40 -10.07
CA ASN A 35 13.63 -22.13 -11.39
C ASN A 35 12.69 -21.42 -12.38
N PHE A 36 11.90 -20.46 -11.89
CA PHE A 36 11.14 -19.58 -12.77
C PHE A 36 12.08 -18.72 -13.61
N ARG A 37 11.58 -18.30 -14.77
CA ARG A 37 12.32 -17.40 -15.67
C ARG A 37 12.84 -16.15 -14.95
N PRO A 38 14.03 -15.64 -15.35
CA PRO A 38 14.57 -14.41 -14.81
C PRO A 38 13.54 -13.27 -14.89
N GLY A 39 13.35 -12.56 -13.78
CA GLY A 39 12.37 -11.48 -13.65
C GLY A 39 11.06 -11.86 -12.96
N PHE A 40 10.73 -13.16 -12.81
CA PHE A 40 9.49 -13.57 -12.12
C PHE A 40 9.40 -13.03 -10.69
N MET A 41 10.50 -13.14 -9.92
CA MET A 41 10.54 -12.65 -8.53
C MET A 41 10.36 -11.13 -8.44
N VAL A 42 10.91 -10.38 -9.40
CA VAL A 42 10.76 -8.93 -9.46
C VAL A 42 9.31 -8.57 -9.77
N ALA A 43 8.69 -9.24 -10.74
CA ALA A 43 7.30 -8.99 -11.09
C ALA A 43 6.34 -9.33 -9.94
N VAL A 44 6.60 -10.43 -9.23
CA VAL A 44 5.89 -10.80 -7.98
C VAL A 44 6.09 -9.75 -6.88
N PHE A 45 7.31 -9.22 -6.73
CA PHE A 45 7.58 -8.13 -5.79
C PHE A 45 6.76 -6.87 -6.13
N LEU A 46 6.67 -6.49 -7.40
CA LEU A 46 5.86 -5.34 -7.85
C LEU A 46 4.37 -5.56 -7.51
N ILE A 47 3.84 -6.74 -7.81
CA ILE A 47 2.45 -7.09 -7.49
C ILE A 47 2.18 -7.01 -6.00
N TRP A 48 3.02 -7.69 -5.20
CA TRP A 48 2.86 -7.70 -3.74
C TRP A 48 2.97 -6.30 -3.15
N ASN A 49 3.96 -5.51 -3.57
CA ASN A 49 4.16 -4.16 -3.06
C ASN A 49 2.97 -3.25 -3.42
N GLY A 50 2.44 -3.37 -4.63
CA GLY A 50 1.26 -2.63 -5.06
C GLY A 50 0.01 -2.98 -4.25
N ILE A 51 -0.24 -4.28 -4.02
CA ILE A 51 -1.36 -4.76 -3.19
C ILE A 51 -1.18 -4.32 -1.72
N ALA A 52 0.02 -4.47 -1.17
CA ALA A 52 0.32 -4.08 0.21
C ALA A 52 0.09 -2.59 0.42
N ARG A 53 0.58 -1.73 -0.49
CA ARG A 53 0.31 -0.29 -0.46
C ARG A 53 -1.18 0.00 -0.53
N PHE A 54 -1.88 -0.63 -1.47
CA PHE A 54 -3.31 -0.44 -1.61
C PHE A 54 -4.07 -0.77 -0.31
N ALA A 55 -3.73 -1.91 0.32
CA ALA A 55 -4.38 -2.39 1.55
C ALA A 55 -4.04 -1.54 2.78
N VAL A 56 -2.77 -1.23 3.02
CA VAL A 56 -2.33 -0.43 4.18
C VAL A 56 -2.89 0.99 4.10
N GLU A 57 -2.99 1.54 2.91
CA GLU A 57 -3.51 2.88 2.69
C GLU A 57 -5.00 3.04 3.04
N PHE A 58 -5.80 1.96 3.06
CA PHE A 58 -7.17 2.02 3.62
C PHE A 58 -7.19 2.25 5.13
N LEU A 59 -6.11 1.88 5.82
CA LEU A 59 -5.95 2.10 7.25
C LEU A 59 -5.27 3.45 7.53
N ARG A 60 -4.69 4.09 6.49
CA ARG A 60 -4.04 5.38 6.62
C ARG A 60 -5.05 6.51 6.49
N ILE A 61 -4.76 7.53 7.26
CA ILE A 61 -5.46 8.81 7.29
C ILE A 61 -4.79 9.72 6.26
N ASN A 62 -5.17 9.64 4.98
CA ASN A 62 -4.53 10.39 3.89
C ASN A 62 -5.58 11.07 2.98
N ASP A 63 -5.19 12.20 2.39
CA ASP A 63 -6.02 12.91 1.41
C ASP A 63 -6.26 12.08 0.14
N ALA A 64 -7.53 12.02 -0.27
CA ALA A 64 -7.93 11.36 -1.51
C ALA A 64 -7.48 12.20 -2.72
N MET A 65 -6.77 11.55 -3.64
CA MET A 65 -6.45 12.11 -4.95
C MET A 65 -7.66 12.03 -5.89
N ILE A 66 -8.46 10.97 -5.76
CA ILE A 66 -9.72 10.77 -6.49
C ILE A 66 -10.82 10.63 -5.44
N PRO A 67 -11.49 11.73 -5.06
CA PRO A 67 -12.58 11.69 -4.09
C PRO A 67 -13.78 10.93 -4.68
N VAL A 68 -14.29 9.97 -3.92
CA VAL A 68 -15.47 9.17 -4.22
C VAL A 68 -16.65 9.63 -3.35
N LEU A 69 -16.36 10.05 -2.12
CA LEU A 69 -17.31 10.60 -1.17
C LEU A 69 -16.89 12.04 -0.80
N PRO A 70 -17.84 12.90 -0.43
CA PRO A 70 -17.51 14.24 0.06
C PRO A 70 -16.65 14.17 1.31
N HIS A 71 -15.75 15.13 1.48
CA HIS A 71 -14.94 15.23 2.68
C HIS A 71 -15.85 15.40 3.91
N PRO A 72 -15.54 14.73 5.02
CA PRO A 72 -16.20 14.99 6.28
C PRO A 72 -16.00 16.46 6.68
N LYS A 73 -17.10 17.09 7.10
CA LYS A 73 -17.13 18.50 7.48
C LYS A 73 -17.18 18.65 8.99
N LEU A 74 -16.39 19.56 9.51
CA LEU A 74 -16.51 20.06 10.86
C LEU A 74 -16.98 21.51 10.81
N ASN A 75 -18.07 21.85 11.49
CA ASN A 75 -18.65 23.19 11.50
C ASN A 75 -18.84 23.80 10.11
N GLY A 76 -19.17 22.98 9.11
CA GLY A 76 -19.38 23.40 7.72
C GLY A 76 -18.11 23.55 6.87
N THR A 77 -16.92 23.38 7.45
CA THR A 77 -15.63 23.40 6.75
C THR A 77 -15.11 21.99 6.49
N ASP A 78 -14.51 21.77 5.32
CA ASP A 78 -13.91 20.47 4.97
C ASP A 78 -12.69 20.21 5.85
N LEU A 79 -12.66 19.04 6.50
CA LEU A 79 -11.50 18.57 7.25
C LEU A 79 -10.45 18.08 6.25
N VAL A 80 -9.46 18.92 5.98
CA VAL A 80 -8.25 18.57 5.23
C VAL A 80 -7.18 18.04 6.18
N HIS A 81 -6.46 16.99 5.78
CA HIS A 81 -5.53 16.29 6.67
C HIS A 81 -4.19 17.02 6.84
N HIS A 82 -3.99 18.13 6.14
CA HIS A 82 -2.85 19.03 6.34
C HIS A 82 -3.32 20.25 7.12
N THR A 83 -2.64 20.55 8.22
CA THR A 83 -2.86 21.75 9.02
C THR A 83 -2.90 22.98 8.11
N VAL A 84 -4.09 23.52 7.88
CA VAL A 84 -4.23 24.75 7.11
C VAL A 84 -3.56 25.85 7.92
N LYS A 85 -2.61 26.55 7.31
CA LYS A 85 -1.82 27.60 7.96
C LYS A 85 -2.78 28.67 8.52
N GLY A 86 -2.97 28.69 9.85
CA GLY A 86 -3.89 29.59 10.54
C GLY A 86 -4.99 28.92 11.39
N TRP A 87 -5.10 27.58 11.37
CA TRP A 87 -5.97 26.85 12.30
C TRP A 87 -5.27 26.60 13.64
N THR A 88 -5.81 27.17 14.72
CA THR A 88 -5.36 27.01 16.12
C THR A 88 -6.08 25.90 16.88
N SER A 89 -6.90 25.09 16.19
CA SER A 89 -7.59 23.94 16.81
C SER A 89 -6.69 22.71 16.75
N SER A 90 -6.68 21.92 17.83
CA SER A 90 -6.12 20.57 17.86
C SER A 90 -6.64 19.78 16.65
N ALA A 91 -5.78 19.07 15.94
CA ALA A 91 -6.19 18.24 14.81
C ALA A 91 -7.39 17.37 15.23
N GLU A 92 -8.55 17.62 14.64
CA GLU A 92 -9.76 16.86 14.96
C GLU A 92 -9.72 15.57 14.14
N TYR A 93 -9.38 14.48 14.82
CA TYR A 93 -9.15 13.18 14.18
C TYR A 93 -10.46 12.39 14.05
N PHE A 94 -10.56 11.62 12.95
CA PHE A 94 -11.65 10.66 12.78
C PHE A 94 -11.48 9.48 13.74
N THR A 95 -12.44 9.30 14.64
CA THR A 95 -12.52 8.17 15.58
C THR A 95 -12.96 6.85 14.92
N HIS A 96 -13.37 6.91 13.64
CA HIS A 96 -13.90 5.78 12.88
C HIS A 96 -13.16 5.58 11.55
N TRP A 97 -13.41 4.43 10.91
CA TRP A 97 -12.90 4.18 9.56
C TRP A 97 -13.35 5.29 8.61
N HIS A 98 -12.38 5.89 7.92
CA HIS A 98 -12.59 7.01 7.02
C HIS A 98 -11.87 6.69 5.72
N TRP A 99 -12.64 6.31 4.71
CA TRP A 99 -12.18 6.22 3.33
C TRP A 99 -13.18 6.97 2.48
N TYR A 100 -12.74 8.04 1.85
CA TYR A 100 -13.59 8.90 1.02
C TYR A 100 -13.10 9.00 -0.42
N GLY A 101 -12.06 8.24 -0.78
CA GLY A 101 -11.59 8.16 -2.16
C GLY A 101 -10.22 7.54 -2.29
N PHE A 102 -9.77 7.37 -3.53
CA PHE A 102 -8.45 6.80 -3.79
C PHE A 102 -7.36 7.82 -3.51
N THR A 103 -6.45 7.49 -2.61
CA THR A 103 -5.25 8.31 -2.39
C THR A 103 -4.25 8.11 -3.53
N GLN A 104 -3.26 9.01 -3.63
CA GLN A 104 -2.17 8.88 -4.59
C GLN A 104 -1.48 7.51 -4.46
N SER A 105 -1.17 7.08 -3.23
CA SER A 105 -0.52 5.79 -2.97
C SER A 105 -1.35 4.59 -3.41
N GLN A 106 -2.68 4.64 -3.25
CA GLN A 106 -3.58 3.58 -3.74
C GLN A 106 -3.53 3.46 -5.27
N VAL A 107 -3.57 4.59 -5.98
CA VAL A 107 -3.50 4.59 -7.44
C VAL A 107 -2.15 4.07 -7.94
N PHE A 108 -1.04 4.53 -7.35
CA PHE A 108 0.28 4.00 -7.68
C PHE A 108 0.42 2.52 -7.32
N GLY A 109 -0.17 2.08 -6.21
CA GLY A 109 -0.19 0.68 -5.80
C GLY A 109 -0.87 -0.21 -6.85
N VAL A 110 -2.06 0.17 -7.30
CA VAL A 110 -2.79 -0.53 -8.36
C VAL A 110 -1.99 -0.53 -9.67
N ALA A 111 -1.44 0.62 -10.07
CA ALA A 111 -0.68 0.74 -11.31
C ALA A 111 0.54 -0.19 -11.33
N ILE A 112 1.34 -0.21 -10.26
CA ILE A 112 2.52 -1.07 -10.16
C ILE A 112 2.13 -2.55 -10.14
N ALA A 113 1.04 -2.91 -9.47
CA ALA A 113 0.56 -4.28 -9.47
C ALA A 113 0.12 -4.74 -10.87
N ILE A 114 -0.56 -3.87 -11.63
CA ILE A 114 -0.94 -4.15 -13.02
C ILE A 114 0.31 -4.32 -13.90
N VAL A 115 1.31 -3.44 -13.77
CA VAL A 115 2.56 -3.54 -14.53
C VAL A 115 3.26 -4.89 -14.26
N GLY A 116 3.34 -5.30 -13.00
CA GLY A 116 3.91 -6.60 -12.64
C GLY A 116 3.12 -7.77 -13.26
N LEU A 117 1.79 -7.72 -13.21
CA LEU A 117 0.93 -8.76 -13.80
C LEU A 117 1.10 -8.83 -15.32
N ILE A 118 1.06 -7.69 -16.02
CA ILE A 118 1.28 -7.61 -17.47
C ILE A 118 2.65 -8.19 -17.81
N TRP A 119 3.69 -7.87 -17.04
CA TRP A 119 5.04 -8.38 -17.28
C TRP A 119 5.12 -9.90 -17.15
N ILE A 120 4.48 -10.49 -16.13
CA ILE A 120 4.38 -11.95 -15.96
C ILE A 120 3.72 -12.59 -17.17
N LEU A 121 2.60 -12.04 -17.64
CA LEU A 121 1.81 -12.61 -18.73
C LEU A 121 2.51 -12.48 -20.08
N GLN A 122 3.03 -11.29 -20.41
CA GLN A 122 3.68 -11.02 -21.70
C GLN A 122 4.96 -11.84 -21.89
N ARG A 123 5.76 -11.99 -20.83
CA ARG A 123 7.05 -12.72 -20.90
C ARG A 123 6.92 -14.18 -20.45
N LYS A 124 5.70 -14.59 -20.08
CA LYS A 124 5.38 -15.92 -19.54
C LYS A 124 6.34 -16.30 -18.42
N LEU A 125 6.59 -15.37 -17.49
CA LEU A 125 7.59 -15.53 -16.43
C LEU A 125 7.23 -16.63 -15.43
N TYR A 126 5.96 -17.03 -15.41
CA TYR A 126 5.45 -18.16 -14.63
C TYR A 126 5.91 -19.54 -15.15
N LEU A 127 6.56 -19.59 -16.32
CA LEU A 127 7.19 -20.80 -16.82
C LEU A 127 8.53 -21.02 -16.11
N ARG A 128 8.87 -22.30 -15.95
CA ARG A 128 10.13 -22.75 -15.37
C ARG A 128 11.10 -23.10 -16.48
N ASP A 129 12.37 -22.77 -16.29
CA ASP A 129 13.42 -23.13 -17.24
C ASP A 129 13.95 -24.52 -16.85
N ASP A 130 13.32 -25.56 -17.41
CA ASP A 130 13.70 -26.96 -17.19
C ASP A 130 14.95 -27.38 -18.00
N THR A 131 15.49 -26.47 -18.83
CA THR A 131 16.65 -26.70 -19.70
C THR A 131 17.99 -26.83 -18.95
N ALA A 132 18.02 -26.77 -17.62
CA ALA A 132 19.21 -27.03 -16.82
C ALA A 132 19.49 -28.53 -16.58
N LYS A 133 18.67 -29.43 -17.14
CA LYS A 133 18.89 -30.88 -17.13
C LYS A 133 18.91 -31.44 -18.55
N SER A 134 19.98 -31.18 -19.29
CA SER A 134 20.40 -31.98 -20.45
C SER A 134 21.89 -32.22 -20.40
#